data_AF-A0A162Q7X7-F1
#
_entry.id   AF-A0A162Q7X7-F1
#
_cell.length_a   1.000
_cell.length_b   1.000
_cell.length_c   1.000
_cell.angle_alpha   90.00
_cell.angle_beta   90.00
_cell.angle_gamma   90.00
#
_symmetry.space_group_name_H-M   'P 1'
#
loop_
_entity.id
_entity.type
_entity.pdbx_description
1 polymer ?
#
loop_
_entity_poly.entity_id
_entity_poly.type
_entity_poly.pdbx_seq_one_letter_code
_entity_poly.pdbx_strand_id
1 'polypeptide(L)'
;MAIKPANRYNMDETGILEGKGSNGLVLGRAETKSVRKKQPGSRAWVSIIECISAEGIPLYPLVIYKGKTVQQQWFPLDLSPYDGWEFTATENGWTTDETAVTWLKRVFLPQTAPSQSSQARLLILDGHGSHTTTEFMWQCYINNVYLQSSAQSSQPIERSLDTSASGMIQLS
;
A
#
# COMPACT_ATOMS: atom_id res chain seq x y z
N MET A 1 -17.23 9.86 22.60
CA MET A 1 -17.17 8.37 22.49
C MET A 1 -15.91 8.02 21.72
N ALA A 2 -15.06 7.12 22.22
CA ALA A 2 -13.79 6.80 21.57
C ALA A 2 -13.98 5.73 20.49
N ILE A 3 -13.34 5.89 19.33
CA ILE A 3 -13.30 4.87 18.26
C ILE A 3 -12.49 3.67 18.75
N LYS A 4 -12.99 2.44 18.58
CA LYS A 4 -12.30 1.21 19.03
C LYS A 4 -10.99 0.97 18.25
N PRO A 5 -9.96 0.34 18.83
CA PRO A 5 -8.73 -0.01 18.10
C PRO A 5 -8.97 -0.80 16.80
N ALA A 6 -9.87 -1.79 16.81
CA ALA A 6 -10.32 -2.52 15.60
C ALA A 6 -10.81 -1.62 14.45
N ASN A 7 -11.24 -0.38 14.75
CA ASN A 7 -11.79 0.57 13.79
C ASN A 7 -10.83 1.75 13.52
N ARG A 8 -9.56 1.63 13.93
CA ARG A 8 -8.51 2.61 13.64
C ARG A 8 -7.52 1.96 12.68
N TYR A 9 -7.17 2.66 11.63
CA TYR A 9 -6.39 2.12 10.53
C TYR A 9 -5.27 3.08 10.16
N ASN A 10 -4.09 2.53 9.93
CA ASN A 10 -2.96 3.24 9.35
C ASN A 10 -2.81 2.79 7.90
N MET A 11 -2.77 3.73 6.96
CA MET A 11 -2.53 3.48 5.54
C MET A 11 -1.18 4.09 5.16
N ASP A 12 -0.46 3.39 4.29
CA ASP A 12 0.87 3.77 3.79
C ASP A 12 0.99 3.40 2.30
N GLU A 13 1.92 4.06 1.60
CA GLU A 13 2.24 3.82 0.19
C GLU A 13 3.68 3.34 0.01
N THR A 14 3.84 2.05 -0.28
CA THR A 14 5.15 1.44 -0.52
C THR A 14 5.42 1.24 -2.01
N GLY A 15 6.62 1.63 -2.48
CA GLY A 15 7.09 1.38 -3.84
C GLY A 15 8.10 0.23 -3.92
N ILE A 16 7.85 -0.76 -4.77
CA ILE A 16 8.78 -1.86 -5.09
C ILE A 16 9.34 -1.68 -6.50
N LEU A 17 10.66 -1.85 -6.64
CA LEU A 17 11.35 -1.81 -7.92
C LEU A 17 11.58 -3.24 -8.43
N GLU A 18 10.98 -3.58 -9.57
CA GLU A 18 11.22 -4.84 -10.26
C GLU A 18 12.69 -4.93 -10.73
N GLY A 19 13.33 -6.09 -10.54
CA GLY A 19 14.71 -6.35 -10.99
C GLY A 19 15.84 -6.01 -10.01
N LYS A 20 15.54 -5.63 -8.76
CA LYS A 20 16.54 -5.57 -7.68
C LYS A 20 16.69 -6.95 -7.02
N GLY A 21 17.37 -7.87 -7.71
CA GLY A 21 17.80 -9.13 -7.11
C GLY A 21 18.76 -8.89 -5.94
N SER A 22 18.63 -9.68 -4.87
CA SER A 22 19.59 -9.73 -3.78
C SER A 22 21.00 -10.02 -4.32
N ASN A 23 22.03 -9.48 -3.66
CA ASN A 23 23.43 -9.80 -3.97
C ASN A 23 23.65 -11.30 -3.73
N GLY A 24 23.50 -12.12 -4.78
CA GLY A 24 23.84 -13.54 -4.74
C GLY A 24 25.35 -13.72 -4.70
N LEU A 25 25.82 -14.71 -3.92
CA LEU A 25 27.20 -15.17 -3.98
C LEU A 25 27.50 -15.69 -5.40
N VAL A 26 28.54 -15.16 -6.05
CA VAL A 26 28.94 -15.60 -7.40
C VAL A 26 30.35 -16.18 -7.33
N LEU A 27 30.54 -17.40 -7.80
CA LEU A 27 31.87 -17.99 -7.95
C LEU A 27 32.51 -17.42 -9.24
N GLY A 28 33.56 -16.61 -9.09
CA GLY A 28 34.29 -15.98 -10.20
C GLY A 28 35.78 -16.27 -10.15
N ARG A 29 36.49 -16.08 -11.27
CA ARG A 29 37.96 -16.15 -11.31
C ARG A 29 38.54 -15.05 -10.40
N ALA A 30 39.64 -15.35 -9.69
CA ALA A 30 40.28 -14.45 -8.72
C ALA A 30 40.63 -13.05 -9.28
N GLU A 31 40.76 -12.93 -10.60
CA GLU A 31 41.06 -11.69 -11.31
C GLU A 31 39.83 -10.79 -11.57
N THR A 32 38.60 -11.27 -11.28
CA THR A 32 37.35 -10.57 -11.61
C THR A 32 36.81 -9.80 -10.39
N LYS A 33 37.14 -8.51 -10.30
CA LYS A 33 36.78 -7.66 -9.13
C LYS A 33 35.29 -7.36 -8.99
N SER A 34 34.51 -7.44 -10.07
CA SER A 34 33.04 -7.34 -10.03
C SER A 34 32.45 -7.93 -11.31
N VAL A 35 31.38 -8.71 -11.20
CA VAL A 35 30.59 -9.19 -12.35
C VAL A 35 29.31 -8.39 -12.40
N ARG A 36 29.20 -7.46 -13.36
CA ARG A 36 27.93 -6.79 -13.65
C ARG A 36 27.03 -7.76 -14.41
N LYS A 37 26.16 -8.46 -13.70
CA LYS A 37 25.07 -9.22 -14.33
C LYS A 37 24.06 -8.21 -14.86
N LYS A 38 24.02 -7.98 -16.18
CA LYS A 38 22.85 -7.33 -16.80
C LYS A 38 21.69 -8.31 -16.63
N GLN A 39 20.86 -8.10 -15.62
CA GLN A 39 19.56 -8.77 -15.59
C GLN A 39 18.67 -8.07 -16.62
N PRO A 40 18.09 -8.80 -17.58
CA PRO A 40 16.95 -8.30 -18.34
C PRO A 40 15.75 -8.35 -17.39
N GLY A 41 15.68 -7.36 -16.49
CA GLY A 41 14.53 -7.08 -15.67
C GLY A 41 14.02 -5.70 -16.08
N SER A 42 12.71 -5.60 -16.34
CA SER A 42 12.05 -4.31 -16.46
C SER A 42 12.37 -3.51 -15.20
N ARG A 43 12.87 -2.26 -15.33
CA ARG A 43 12.97 -1.33 -14.19
C ARG A 43 11.59 -0.72 -13.90
N ALA A 44 10.55 -1.54 -13.85
CA ALA A 44 9.21 -1.06 -13.58
C ALA A 44 9.06 -0.85 -12.08
N TRP A 45 8.48 0.29 -11.73
CA TRP A 45 7.99 0.56 -10.38
C TRP A 45 6.61 -0.07 -10.24
N VAL A 46 6.37 -0.68 -9.09
CA VAL A 46 5.07 -1.12 -8.61
C VAL A 46 4.80 -0.37 -7.32
N SER A 47 3.74 0.42 -7.29
CA SER A 47 3.26 1.06 -6.06
C SER A 47 2.22 0.17 -5.40
N ILE A 48 2.21 0.12 -4.08
CA ILE A 48 1.29 -0.68 -3.28
C ILE A 48 0.69 0.26 -2.24
N ILE A 49 -0.63 0.32 -2.18
CA ILE A 49 -1.35 0.98 -1.10
C ILE A 49 -1.76 -0.10 -0.10
N GLU A 50 -1.25 0.01 1.11
CA GLU A 50 -1.44 -0.95 2.17
C GLU A 50 -2.06 -0.32 3.41
N CYS A 51 -2.69 -1.14 4.24
CA CYS A 51 -3.42 -0.64 5.40
C CYS A 51 -3.50 -1.70 6.49
N ILE A 52 -3.28 -1.27 7.73
CA ILE A 52 -3.29 -2.13 8.91
C ILE A 52 -4.16 -1.52 10.01
N SER A 53 -4.94 -2.35 10.70
CA SER A 53 -5.70 -1.90 11.87
C SER A 53 -4.78 -1.68 13.07
N ALA A 54 -5.23 -0.91 14.06
CA ALA A 54 -4.50 -0.75 15.33
C ALA A 54 -4.45 -2.04 16.18
N GLU A 55 -5.14 -3.11 15.75
CA GLU A 55 -5.01 -4.46 16.31
C GLU A 55 -3.96 -5.30 15.56
N GLY A 56 -3.28 -4.73 14.56
CA GLY A 56 -2.26 -5.40 13.78
C GLY A 56 -2.79 -6.30 12.68
N ILE A 57 -4.06 -6.16 12.28
CA ILE A 57 -4.67 -6.94 11.21
C ILE A 57 -4.51 -6.18 9.88
N PRO A 58 -3.74 -6.72 8.91
CA PRO A 58 -3.60 -6.09 7.60
C PRO A 58 -4.86 -6.28 6.76
N LEU A 59 -5.16 -5.30 5.90
CA LEU A 59 -6.14 -5.41 4.83
C LEU A 59 -5.46 -5.92 3.56
N TYR A 60 -6.22 -6.51 2.65
CA TYR A 60 -5.71 -6.76 1.30
C TYR A 60 -5.30 -5.43 0.63
N PRO A 61 -4.22 -5.41 -0.15
CA PRO A 61 -3.70 -4.17 -0.73
C PRO A 61 -4.35 -3.80 -2.06
N LEU A 62 -4.11 -2.56 -2.51
CA LEU A 62 -4.21 -2.18 -3.93
C LEU A 62 -2.81 -2.13 -4.53
N VAL A 63 -2.56 -2.92 -5.57
CA VAL A 63 -1.30 -2.93 -6.31
C VAL A 63 -1.45 -2.15 -7.63
N ILE A 64 -0.53 -1.23 -7.87
CA ILE A 64 -0.52 -0.30 -8.99
C ILE A 64 0.71 -0.59 -9.86
N TYR A 65 0.46 -1.13 -11.06
CA TYR A 65 1.52 -1.37 -12.04
C TYR A 65 1.74 -0.16 -12.94
N LYS A 66 2.97 0.03 -13.39
CA LYS A 66 3.27 0.93 -14.51
C LYS A 66 2.72 0.36 -15.82
N GLY A 67 1.71 1.00 -16.40
CA GLY A 67 1.14 0.61 -17.69
C GLY A 67 -0.18 1.31 -17.99
N LYS A 68 -0.74 1.03 -19.17
CA LYS A 68 -2.05 1.58 -19.56
C LYS A 68 -3.22 0.80 -18.96
N THR A 69 -3.07 -0.51 -18.83
CA THR A 69 -4.07 -1.44 -18.30
C THR A 69 -3.36 -2.59 -17.60
N VAL A 70 -4.07 -3.25 -16.69
CA VAL A 70 -3.61 -4.50 -16.08
C VAL A 70 -3.52 -5.59 -17.15
N GLN A 71 -2.37 -6.26 -17.25
CA GLN A 71 -2.15 -7.31 -18.24
C GLN A 71 -2.04 -8.68 -17.57
N GLN A 72 -2.75 -9.68 -18.12
CA GLN A 72 -2.75 -11.04 -17.58
C GLN A 72 -1.34 -11.65 -17.52
N GLN A 73 -0.46 -11.28 -18.45
CA GLN A 73 0.93 -11.77 -18.48
C GLN A 73 1.78 -11.36 -17.27
N TRP A 74 1.33 -10.41 -16.45
CA TRP A 74 2.02 -10.02 -15.21
C TRP A 74 1.77 -10.98 -14.06
N PHE A 75 0.80 -11.89 -14.21
CA PHE A 75 0.39 -12.79 -13.14
C PHE A 75 0.68 -14.25 -13.51
N PRO A 76 0.91 -15.11 -12.50
CA PRO A 76 0.85 -16.55 -12.71
C PRO A 76 -0.55 -16.99 -13.17
N LEU A 77 -0.64 -18.17 -13.76
CA LEU A 77 -1.92 -18.75 -14.18
C LEU A 77 -2.84 -19.04 -12.98
N ASP A 78 -2.25 -19.40 -11.84
CA ASP A 78 -2.97 -19.57 -10.58
C ASP A 78 -2.96 -18.26 -9.80
N LEU A 79 -4.14 -17.65 -9.64
CA LEU A 79 -4.34 -16.40 -8.92
C LEU A 79 -4.82 -16.60 -7.48
N SER A 80 -4.99 -17.85 -7.02
CA SER A 80 -5.46 -18.13 -5.66
C SER A 80 -4.63 -17.46 -4.54
N PRO A 81 -3.30 -17.26 -4.66
CA PRO A 81 -2.53 -16.55 -3.64
C PRO A 81 -2.87 -15.05 -3.50
N TYR A 82 -3.54 -14.48 -4.51
CA TYR A 82 -3.90 -13.07 -4.57
C TYR A 82 -5.41 -12.84 -4.36
N ASP A 83 -6.13 -13.84 -3.83
CA ASP A 83 -7.55 -13.68 -3.55
C ASP A 83 -7.80 -12.50 -2.60
N GLY A 84 -8.77 -11.66 -2.95
CA GLY A 84 -9.06 -10.41 -2.25
C GLY A 84 -8.16 -9.21 -2.56
N TRP A 85 -7.04 -9.39 -3.28
CA TRP A 85 -6.18 -8.28 -3.69
C TRP A 85 -6.80 -7.49 -4.84
N GLU A 86 -6.59 -6.18 -4.86
CA GLU A 86 -7.00 -5.33 -5.96
C GLU A 86 -5.80 -4.90 -6.80
N PHE A 87 -6.01 -4.79 -8.11
CA PHE A 87 -4.96 -4.47 -9.08
C PHE A 87 -5.41 -3.38 -10.04
N THR A 88 -4.53 -2.42 -10.29
CA THR A 88 -4.73 -1.36 -11.28
C THR A 88 -3.42 -1.01 -11.99
N ALA A 89 -3.50 -0.13 -12.99
CA ALA A 89 -2.33 0.36 -13.68
C ALA A 89 -2.43 1.87 -13.96
N THR A 90 -1.30 2.57 -13.84
CA THR A 90 -1.15 3.98 -14.21
C THR A 90 0.05 4.15 -15.13
N GLU A 91 0.04 5.14 -16.02
CA GLU A 91 1.12 5.31 -17.02
C GLU A 91 2.50 5.50 -16.37
N ASN A 92 2.53 6.15 -15.21
CA ASN A 92 3.75 6.41 -14.45
C ASN A 92 4.06 5.32 -13.42
N GLY A 93 3.07 4.52 -13.00
CA GLY A 93 3.18 3.50 -11.95
C GLY A 93 3.02 4.06 -10.53
N TRP A 94 2.64 5.34 -10.40
CA TRP A 94 2.43 6.02 -9.14
C TRP A 94 0.94 6.08 -8.77
N THR A 95 0.68 6.32 -7.49
CA THR A 95 -0.65 6.67 -6.99
C THR A 95 -1.12 8.00 -7.59
N THR A 96 -2.38 8.02 -8.00
CA THR A 96 -3.14 9.21 -8.38
C THR A 96 -4.38 9.34 -7.51
N ASP A 97 -5.03 10.51 -7.56
CA ASP A 97 -6.31 10.80 -6.91
C ASP A 97 -7.37 9.73 -7.22
N GLU A 98 -7.45 9.30 -8.48
CA GLU A 98 -8.40 8.27 -8.92
C GLU A 98 -8.08 6.90 -8.30
N THR A 99 -6.79 6.54 -8.21
CA THR A 99 -6.40 5.28 -7.56
C THR A 99 -6.62 5.32 -6.06
N ALA A 100 -6.46 6.48 -5.40
CA ALA A 100 -6.77 6.65 -3.99
C ALA A 100 -8.27 6.46 -3.71
N VAL A 101 -9.14 7.06 -4.53
CA VAL A 101 -10.60 6.84 -4.45
C VAL A 101 -10.96 5.38 -4.75
N THR A 102 -10.27 4.76 -5.72
CA THR A 102 -10.47 3.34 -6.05
C THR A 102 -10.12 2.44 -4.88
N TRP A 103 -8.97 2.67 -4.25
CA TRP A 103 -8.57 1.97 -3.03
C TRP A 103 -9.61 2.15 -1.92
N LEU A 104 -10.05 3.39 -1.66
CA LEU A 104 -11.04 3.65 -0.61
C LEU A 104 -12.33 2.85 -0.83
N LYS A 105 -12.86 2.85 -2.06
CA LYS A 105 -14.14 2.21 -2.40
C LYS A 105 -14.05 0.69 -2.49
N ARG A 106 -12.98 0.16 -3.05
CA ARG A 106 -12.87 -1.28 -3.37
C ARG A 106 -12.13 -2.07 -2.31
N VAL A 107 -11.22 -1.43 -1.59
CA VAL A 107 -10.36 -2.09 -0.61
C VAL A 107 -10.78 -1.72 0.80
N PHE A 108 -10.70 -0.45 1.17
CA PHE A 108 -10.87 -0.04 2.56
C PHE A 108 -12.31 -0.20 3.06
N LEU A 109 -13.28 0.39 2.37
CA LEU A 109 -14.67 0.43 2.85
C LEU A 109 -15.31 -0.96 2.99
N PRO A 110 -15.12 -1.91 2.04
CA PRO A 110 -15.69 -3.25 2.15
C PRO A 110 -15.04 -4.08 3.27
N GLN A 111 -13.71 -4.00 3.42
CA GLN A 111 -12.99 -4.81 4.40
C GLN A 111 -13.13 -4.30 5.84
N THR A 112 -13.47 -3.01 6.01
CA THR A 112 -13.61 -2.39 7.33
C THR A 112 -15.06 -2.12 7.71
N ALA A 113 -16.03 -2.71 7.01
CA ALA A 113 -17.45 -2.49 7.28
C ALA A 113 -17.76 -2.77 8.77
N PRO A 114 -18.23 -1.77 9.53
CA PRO A 114 -18.42 -1.95 10.96
C PRO A 114 -19.59 -2.90 11.25
N SER A 115 -19.53 -3.62 12.36
CA SER A 115 -20.63 -4.51 12.79
C SER A 115 -21.94 -3.75 13.07
N GLN A 116 -21.86 -2.45 13.31
CA GLN A 116 -23.00 -1.55 13.46
C GLN A 116 -22.77 -0.30 12.62
N SER A 117 -23.75 0.11 11.83
CA SER A 117 -23.63 1.24 10.90
C SER A 117 -23.31 2.59 11.58
N SER A 118 -23.62 2.75 12.87
CA SER A 118 -23.33 3.95 13.65
C SER A 118 -21.87 4.03 14.12
N GLN A 119 -21.10 2.94 14.03
CA GLN A 119 -19.71 2.94 14.47
C GLN A 119 -18.85 3.66 13.44
N ALA A 120 -18.06 4.61 13.93
CA ALA A 120 -17.11 5.32 13.11
C ALA A 120 -15.80 4.54 12.95
N ARG A 121 -15.09 4.85 11.86
CA ARG A 121 -13.71 4.43 11.60
C ARG A 121 -12.79 5.64 11.64
N LEU A 122 -11.55 5.42 12.05
CA LEU A 122 -10.47 6.39 11.92
C LEU A 122 -9.49 5.85 10.88
N LEU A 123 -9.20 6.65 9.87
CA LEU A 123 -8.17 6.36 8.88
C LEU A 123 -7.05 7.41 9.02
N ILE A 124 -5.85 6.93 9.32
CA ILE A 124 -4.62 7.70 9.43
C ILE A 124 -3.89 7.56 8.10
N LEU A 125 -3.47 8.69 7.54
CA LEU A 125 -2.80 8.80 6.24
C LEU A 125 -1.45 9.50 6.41
N ASP A 126 -0.40 8.93 5.81
CA ASP A 126 0.89 9.57 5.69
C ASP A 126 0.96 10.44 4.40
N GLY A 127 1.55 11.63 4.48
CA GLY A 127 1.87 12.44 3.29
C GLY A 127 0.71 13.17 2.56
N HIS A 128 1.09 14.19 1.79
CA HIS A 128 0.20 15.24 1.25
C HIS A 128 0.14 15.17 -0.29
N GLY A 129 -1.08 15.16 -0.86
CA GLY A 129 -1.31 15.36 -2.30
C GLY A 129 -2.58 14.74 -2.84
N SER A 130 -2.63 13.40 -2.89
CA SER A 130 -3.70 12.64 -3.55
C SER A 130 -4.90 12.32 -2.66
N HIS A 131 -4.70 12.29 -1.34
CA HIS A 131 -5.73 11.94 -0.35
C HIS A 131 -6.60 13.12 0.09
N THR A 132 -6.47 14.27 -0.57
CA THR A 132 -7.19 15.52 -0.24
C THR A 132 -8.24 15.88 -1.28
N THR A 133 -8.57 14.99 -2.22
CA THR A 133 -9.63 15.30 -3.19
C THR A 133 -11.00 15.37 -2.53
N THR A 134 -11.86 16.23 -3.08
CA THR A 134 -13.24 16.38 -2.63
C THR A 134 -13.98 15.04 -2.66
N GLU A 135 -13.77 14.21 -3.69
CA GLU A 135 -14.41 12.91 -3.79
C GLU A 135 -13.91 11.95 -2.70
N PHE A 136 -12.61 11.89 -2.43
CA PHE A 136 -12.07 11.03 -1.36
C PHE A 136 -12.65 11.43 0.01
N MET A 137 -12.63 12.73 0.32
CA MET A 137 -13.19 13.24 1.57
C MET A 137 -14.70 13.03 1.67
N TRP A 138 -15.44 13.22 0.56
CA TRP A 138 -16.88 12.98 0.50
C TRP A 138 -17.22 11.52 0.77
N GLN A 139 -16.49 10.59 0.15
CA GLN A 139 -16.65 9.16 0.38
C GLN A 139 -16.36 8.77 1.82
N CYS A 140 -15.34 9.36 2.44
CA CYS A 140 -15.07 9.14 3.87
C CYS A 140 -16.23 9.65 4.74
N TYR A 141 -16.72 10.86 4.47
CA TYR A 141 -17.81 11.48 5.23
C TYR A 141 -19.09 10.65 5.20
N ILE A 142 -19.58 10.26 4.01
CA ILE A 142 -20.83 9.50 3.90
C ILE A 142 -20.74 8.08 4.47
N ASN A 143 -19.53 7.55 4.66
CA ASN A 143 -19.26 6.22 5.21
C ASN A 143 -18.80 6.25 6.69
N ASN A 144 -18.94 7.38 7.38
CA ASN A 144 -18.57 7.55 8.78
C ASN A 144 -17.08 7.21 9.06
N VAL A 145 -16.21 7.63 8.14
CA VAL A 145 -14.76 7.52 8.24
C VAL A 145 -14.18 8.89 8.55
N TYR A 146 -13.54 9.01 9.71
CA TYR A 146 -12.78 10.19 10.08
C TYR A 146 -11.35 10.09 9.56
N LEU A 147 -10.88 11.16 8.92
CA LEU A 147 -9.51 11.26 8.43
C LEU A 147 -8.63 11.97 9.45
N GLN A 148 -7.47 11.39 9.73
CA GLN A 148 -6.40 12.03 10.47
C GLN A 148 -5.16 12.01 9.58
N SER A 149 -4.77 13.18 9.05
CA SER A 149 -3.45 13.29 8.43
C SER A 149 -2.40 13.26 9.53
N SER A 150 -1.38 12.42 9.40
CA SER A 150 -0.14 12.60 10.14
C SER A 150 0.61 13.77 9.49
N ALA A 151 0.09 14.99 9.66
CA ALA A 151 0.74 16.19 9.17
C ALA A 151 2.05 16.37 9.94
N GLN A 152 3.13 15.77 9.43
CA GLN A 152 4.53 15.86 9.86
C GLN A 152 4.70 16.47 11.27
N SER A 153 4.17 15.77 12.27
CA SER A 153 4.08 16.25 13.64
C SER A 153 5.11 15.49 14.46
N SER A 154 6.04 16.25 15.01
CA SER A 154 7.25 15.82 15.71
C SER A 154 6.96 15.07 17.01
N GLN A 155 6.39 13.87 16.96
CA GLN A 155 6.19 13.01 18.15
C GLN A 155 6.88 11.64 17.96
N PRO A 156 7.77 11.22 18.90
CA PRO A 156 8.49 9.95 18.81
C PRO A 156 7.59 8.70 18.71
N ILE A 157 6.38 8.79 19.25
CA ILE A 157 5.43 7.67 19.32
C ILE A 157 4.81 7.38 17.95
N GLU A 158 4.49 8.40 17.16
CA GLU A 158 3.91 8.23 15.82
C GLU A 158 4.94 7.63 14.85
N ARG A 159 6.22 8.04 14.94
CA ARG A 159 7.31 7.37 14.21
C ARG A 159 7.50 5.92 14.61
N SER A 160 7.24 5.58 15.87
CA SER A 160 7.41 4.20 16.35
C SER A 160 6.33 3.28 15.80
N LEU A 161 5.11 3.78 15.57
CA LEU A 161 4.02 3.04 14.93
C LEU A 161 4.26 2.91 13.42
N ASP A 162 4.71 3.98 12.78
CA ASP A 162 5.13 4.00 11.37
C ASP A 162 6.25 2.96 11.11
N THR A 163 7.36 3.05 11.86
CA THR A 163 8.49 2.10 11.75
C THR A 163 8.09 0.66 12.10
N SER A 164 7.18 0.46 13.05
CA SER A 164 6.74 -0.89 13.45
C SER A 164 5.74 -1.50 12.47
N ALA A 165 4.88 -0.69 11.86
CA ALA A 165 3.93 -1.13 10.83
C ALA A 165 4.68 -1.50 9.55
N SER A 166 5.51 -0.60 9.00
CA SER A 166 6.30 -0.89 7.80
C SER A 166 7.30 -2.04 8.03
N GLY A 167 7.82 -2.18 9.26
CA GLY A 167 8.69 -3.30 9.64
C GLY A 167 7.98 -4.65 9.73
N MET A 168 6.73 -4.71 10.22
CA MET A 168 5.92 -5.94 10.20
C MET A 168 5.53 -6.33 8.79
N ILE A 169 5.22 -5.35 7.95
CA ILE A 169 4.84 -5.52 6.54
C ILE A 169 6.01 -6.08 5.70
N GLN A 170 7.25 -5.64 5.94
CA GLN A 170 8.42 -6.15 5.20
C GLN A 170 8.89 -7.55 5.60
N LEU A 171 8.34 -8.12 6.68
CA LEU A 171 8.75 -9.42 7.23
C LEU A 171 7.76 -10.56 6.98
N SER A 172 6.60 -10.28 6.39
CA SER A 172 5.63 -11.28 5.89
C SER A 172 5.85 -11.62 4.43
#